data_AF-A0AAD5RCN1-F1
#
_entry.id   AF-A0AAD5RCN1-F1
#
_cell.length_a   1.000
_cell.length_b   1.000
_cell.length_c   1.000
_cell.angle_alpha   90.00
_cell.angle_beta   90.00
_cell.angle_gamma   90.00
#
_symmetry.space_group_name_H-M   'P 1'
#
loop_
_entity.id
_entity.type
_entity.pdbx_description
1 polymer ?
#
loop_
_entity_poly.entity_id
_entity_poly.type
_entity_poly.pdbx_seq_one_letter_code
_entity_poly.pdbx_strand_id
1 'polypeptide(L)' 'MTISVDNVNDQDPIGLAVFHWARNSPMPGSNVFDGDIRKLAVANMIRANTTTVGCSSTSCGQNRAAVACVFSAP' A
#
# COMPACT_ATOMS: atom_id res chain seq x y z
N MET A 1 4.71 -1.96 3.82
CA MET A 1 5.06 -1.43 2.49
C MET A 1 5.08 0.08 2.56
N THR A 2 6.06 0.75 1.97
CA THR A 2 6.22 2.21 2.05
C THR A 2 6.22 2.84 0.66
N ILE A 3 5.47 3.91 0.45
CA ILE A 3 5.57 4.74 -0.76
C ILE A 3 5.63 6.22 -0.43
N SER A 4 6.37 6.97 -1.26
CA SER A 4 6.38 8.42 -1.27
C SER A 4 5.32 8.90 -2.25
N VAL A 5 4.33 9.66 -1.78
CA VAL A 5 3.34 10.34 -2.63
C VAL A 5 3.79 11.78 -2.86
N ASP A 6 3.97 12.17 -4.12
CA ASP A 6 4.20 13.56 -4.52
C ASP A 6 2.83 14.27 -4.70
N ASN A 7 2.73 15.55 -4.32
CA ASN A 7 1.50 16.39 -4.29
C ASN A 7 0.57 16.19 -3.06
N VAL A 8 1.05 16.57 -1.86
CA VAL A 8 0.26 16.67 -0.61
C VAL A 8 -0.68 17.90 -0.62
N ASN A 9 -1.41 18.10 -1.72
CA ASN A 9 -2.57 19.00 -1.75
C ASN A 9 -3.89 18.20 -1.59
N ASP A 10 -3.81 16.86 -1.64
CA ASP A 10 -4.89 15.95 -1.30
C ASP A 10 -4.82 15.61 0.20
N GLN A 11 -5.91 15.89 0.92
CA GLN A 11 -6.05 15.75 2.38
C GLN A 11 -5.90 14.30 2.91
N ASP A 12 -5.67 13.31 2.04
CA ASP A 12 -5.60 11.89 2.41
C ASP A 12 -4.42 11.16 1.72
N PRO A 13 -3.19 11.29 2.27
CA PRO A 13 -2.04 10.57 1.74
C PRO A 13 -2.22 9.05 1.82
N ILE A 14 -2.96 8.55 2.83
CA ILE A 14 -3.19 7.11 3.02
C ILE A 14 -4.08 6.55 1.90
N GLY A 15 -5.22 7.19 1.64
CA GLY A 15 -6.12 6.81 0.55
C GLY A 15 -5.42 6.85 -0.81
N LEU A 16 -4.61 7.88 -1.07
CA LEU A 16 -3.83 7.97 -2.30
C LEU A 16 -2.82 6.81 -2.43
N ALA A 17 -2.16 6.44 -1.33
CA ALA A 17 -1.22 5.33 -1.32
C ALA A 17 -1.90 3.98 -1.57
N VAL A 18 -3.03 3.72 -0.91
CA VAL A 18 -3.83 2.50 -1.13
C VAL A 18 -4.31 2.41 -2.58
N PHE A 19 -4.82 3.52 -3.14
CA PHE A 19 -5.22 3.58 -4.53
C PHE A 19 -4.04 3.31 -5.48
N HIS A 20 -2.88 3.91 -5.21
CA HIS A 20 -1.66 3.69 -5.98
C HIS A 20 -1.23 2.21 -5.95
N TRP A 21 -1.22 1.56 -4.78
CA TRP A 21 -0.91 0.14 -4.67
C TRP A 21 -1.92 -0.73 -5.43
N ALA A 22 -3.21 -0.45 -5.29
CA ALA A 22 -4.26 -1.23 -5.94
C ALA A 22 -4.20 -1.13 -7.46
N ARG A 23 -3.84 0.04 -7.99
CA ARG A 23 -3.76 0.30 -9.43
C ARG A 23 -2.49 -0.22 -10.07
N ASN A 24 -1.35 -0.11 -9.38
CA ASN A 24 -0.03 -0.33 -9.97
C ASN A 24 0.59 -1.69 -9.63
N SER A 25 0.05 -2.43 -8.66
CA SER A 25 0.49 -3.80 -8.39
C SER A 25 -0.31 -4.82 -9.20
N PRO A 26 0.35 -5.68 -10.00
CA PRO A 26 -0.32 -6.73 -10.73
C PRO A 26 -0.95 -7.74 -9.77
N MET A 27 -2.15 -8.22 -10.13
CA MET A 27 -2.82 -9.28 -9.40
C MET A 27 -1.99 -10.58 -9.45
N PRO A 28 -1.91 -11.36 -8.36
CA PRO A 28 -1.30 -12.67 -8.40
C PRO A 28 -2.06 -13.60 -9.36
N GLY A 29 -1.31 -14.33 -10.20
CA GLY A 29 -1.88 -15.33 -11.11
C GLY A 29 -2.53 -16.45 -10.29
N SER A 30 -3.75 -16.84 -10.67
CA SER A 30 -4.52 -17.88 -9.96
C SER A 30 -4.70 -17.61 -8.46
N ASN A 31 -4.62 -16.35 -8.02
CA ASN A 31 -4.66 -15.94 -6.61
C ASN A 31 -3.53 -16.54 -5.75
N VAL A 32 -2.43 -16.97 -6.37
CA VAL A 32 -1.25 -17.50 -5.67
C VAL A 32 -0.13 -16.46 -5.71
N PHE A 33 0.31 -16.01 -4.53
CA PHE A 33 1.49 -15.16 -4.42
C PHE A 33 2.75 -16.00 -4.64
N ASP A 34 3.53 -15.62 -5.66
CA ASP A 34 4.72 -16.35 -6.14
C ASP A 34 6.04 -15.75 -5.61
N GLY A 35 5.96 -14.83 -4.65
CA GLY A 35 7.12 -14.11 -4.11
C GLY A 35 7.56 -12.90 -4.93
N ASP A 36 6.88 -12.56 -6.04
CA ASP A 36 7.19 -11.36 -6.82
C ASP A 36 6.86 -10.09 -6.03
N ILE A 37 7.89 -9.32 -5.68
CA ILE A 37 7.77 -8.08 -4.90
C ILE A 37 6.82 -7.05 -5.53
N ARG A 38 6.62 -7.08 -6.84
CA ARG A 38 5.69 -6.17 -7.54
C ARG A 38 4.23 -6.44 -7.17
N LYS A 39 3.91 -7.70 -6.84
CA LYS A 39 2.57 -8.16 -6.43
C LYS A 39 2.36 -8.09 -4.92
N LEU A 40 3.43 -7.87 -4.15
CA LEU A 40 3.39 -7.90 -2.69
C LEU A 40 2.38 -6.91 -2.10
N ALA A 41 2.24 -5.72 -2.70
CA ALA A 41 1.29 -4.71 -2.22
C ALA A 41 -0.15 -5.25 -2.25
N VAL A 42 -0.58 -5.69 -3.43
CA VAL A 42 -1.94 -6.16 -3.63
C VAL A 42 -2.16 -7.47 -2.88
N ALA A 43 -1.18 -8.38 -2.83
CA ALA A 43 -1.25 -9.62 -2.08
C ALA A 43 -1.49 -9.38 -0.58
N ASN A 44 -0.80 -8.42 0.04
CA ASN A 44 -1.02 -8.05 1.44
C ASN A 44 -2.40 -7.41 1.66
N MET A 45 -2.85 -6.55 0.73
CA MET A 45 -4.14 -5.86 0.84
C MET A 45 -5.34 -6.80 0.73
N ILE A 46 -5.28 -7.80 -0.15
CA ILE A 46 -6.42 -8.69 -0.44
C ILE A 46 -6.38 -10.02 0.33
N ARG A 47 -5.40 -10.19 1.23
CA ARG A 47 -5.22 -11.46 1.93
C ARG A 47 -6.40 -11.74 2.85
N ALA A 48 -7.13 -12.82 2.58
CA ALA A 48 -8.40 -13.11 3.24
C ALA A 48 -8.29 -13.34 4.77
N ASN A 49 -7.13 -13.75 5.28
CA ASN A 49 -6.90 -13.94 6.71
C ASN A 49 -6.38 -12.69 7.44
N THR A 50 -6.19 -11.57 6.73
CA THR A 50 -5.90 -10.29 7.37
C THR A 50 -7.16 -9.76 8.05
N THR A 51 -7.10 -9.62 9.37
CA THR A 51 -8.23 -9.18 10.19
C THR A 51 -8.09 -7.75 10.70
N THR A 52 -6.87 -7.22 10.73
CA THR A 52 -6.58 -5.84 11.16
C THR A 52 -5.49 -5.23 10.29
N VAL A 53 -5.61 -3.92 10.08
CA VAL A 53 -4.64 -3.11 9.35
C VAL A 53 -4.37 -1.83 10.13
N GLY A 54 -3.10 -1.48 10.28
CA GLY A 54 -2.67 -0.20 10.85
C GLY A 54 -1.90 0.58 9.79
N CYS A 55 -2.35 1.79 9.49
CA CYS A 55 -1.69 2.68 8.54
C CYS A 55 -1.22 3.96 9.25
N SER A 56 -0.10 4.51 8.77
CA SER A 56 0.42 5.78 9.23
C SER A 56 1.06 6.52 8.06
N SER A 57 1.03 7.85 8.13
CA SER A 57 1.65 8.73 7.15
C SER A 57 2.52 9.77 7.85
N THR A 58 3.59 10.18 7.20
CA THR A 58 4.43 11.29 7.64
C THR A 58 4.81 12.17 6.46
N SER A 59 4.95 13.48 6.68
CA SER A 59 5.47 14.39 5.66
C SER A 59 6.98 14.21 5.51
N CYS A 60 7.46 14.18 4.27
CA CYS A 60 8.87 13.97 3.91
C CYS A 60 9.43 15.16 3.11
N GLY A 61 9.10 16.38 3.53
CA GLY A 61 9.50 17.63 2.88
C GLY A 61 8.33 18.33 2.19
N GLN A 62 8.64 19.28 1.30
CA GLN A 62 7.60 19.99 0.55
C GLN A 62 6.96 19.03 -0.47
N ASN A 63 5.63 18.89 -0.38
CA ASN A 63 4.80 18.09 -1.27
C ASN A 63 5.10 16.59 -1.33
N ARG A 64 5.73 16.01 -0.30
CA ARG A 64 5.95 14.57 -0.20
C ARG A 64 5.39 14.01 1.09
N ALA A 65 4.73 12.86 1.03
CA ALA A 65 4.42 12.08 2.23
C ALA A 65 4.86 10.63 2.05
N ALA A 66 5.41 10.03 3.11
CA ALA A 66 5.60 8.59 3.19
C ALA A 66 4.41 7.96 3.88
N VAL A 67 3.88 6.88 3.31
CA VAL A 67 2.77 6.11 3.89
C VAL A 67 3.19 4.68 4.07
N ALA A 68 2.86 4.11 5.24
CA ALA A 68 3.04 2.69 5.51
C ALA A 68 1.77 2.09 6.10
N CYS A 69 1.41 0.90 5.61
CA CYS A 69 0.40 0.03 6.20
C CYS A 69 1.02 -1.30 6.61
N VAL A 70 0.60 -1.80 7.78
CA VAL A 70 0.96 -3.11 8.35
C VAL A 70 -0.31 -3.92 8.51
N PHE A 71 -0.26 -5.17 8.05
CA PHE A 71 -1.39 -6.10 8.03
C PHE A 71 -1.13 -7.22 9.04
N SER A 72 -2.16 -7.69 9.74
CA SER A 72 -2.00 -8.76 10.75
C SER A 72 -1.60 -10.12 10.19
N ALA A 73 -1.83 -10.34 8.89
CA ALA A 73 -1.38 -11.52 8.17
C ALA A 73 -0.57 -11.10 6.92
N PRO A 74 0.70 -10.72 7.07
CA PRO A 74 1.58 -10.37 5.96
C PRO A 74 2.03 -11.59 5.14
#